data_AF-A0A6P8APR4-F1
#
_entry.id   AF-A0A6P8APR4-F1
#
_cell.length_a   1.000
_cell.length_b   1.000
_cell.length_c   1.000
_cell.angle_alpha   90.00
_cell.angle_beta   90.00
_cell.angle_gamma   90.00
#
_symmetry.space_group_name_H-M   'P 1'
#
loop_
_entity.id
_entity.type
_entity.pdbx_description
1 polymer ?
#
loop_
_entity_poly.entity_id
_entity_poly.type
_entity_poly.pdbx_seq_one_letter_code
_entity_poly.pdbx_strand_id
1 'polypeptide(L)'
;MRSLISICLLATLAVQAAGQAIGNWTIYRFSRNCTDAVEPPKDQNRCSYHFFISEKPAGAPGASFQQCTIHVYSDWLPATQIPWVAVACLENTEVSKYAVSSGWNSNGFITVNVMNLFTLENAYFGYDDKDLVGGAEVASKTERAYKFGTFEPLHPGGGELSRLEQRRSEALVQRRDDCDEAWWVVKKLQRRIDMSNHVKMWFVLQRCGMKDARCDLLTEGANFTRGIDARLDDFHDKPCDNNKDLHISWGYKADTDGGVMTIEDRKMRLRAFLGWDHVNDQITIEKEARGKVEAY
;
A
#
# COMPACT_ATOMS: atom_id res chain seq x y z
N MET A 1 65.02 3.81 -8.14
CA MET A 1 63.77 4.38 -7.60
C MET A 1 62.63 3.67 -8.29
N ARG A 2 61.82 2.90 -7.55
CA ARG A 2 60.74 2.05 -8.11
C ARG A 2 59.43 2.86 -8.09
N SER A 3 58.81 3.01 -9.26
CA SER A 3 57.50 3.63 -9.45
C SER A 3 56.41 2.84 -8.74
N LEU A 4 55.63 3.52 -7.89
CA LEU A 4 54.37 3.02 -7.35
C LEU A 4 53.23 3.53 -8.25
N ILE A 5 52.62 2.61 -8.98
CA ILE A 5 51.38 2.83 -9.73
C ILE A 5 50.25 2.80 -8.71
N SER A 6 49.69 3.97 -8.40
CA SER A 6 48.52 4.11 -7.56
C SER A 6 47.27 3.81 -8.39
N ILE A 7 46.69 2.64 -8.19
CA ILE A 7 45.44 2.22 -8.82
C ILE A 7 44.31 2.95 -8.07
N CYS A 8 43.80 4.04 -8.66
CA CYS A 8 42.52 4.61 -8.24
C CYS A 8 41.40 3.67 -8.69
N LEU A 9 40.87 2.87 -7.75
CA LEU A 9 39.56 2.24 -7.92
C LEU A 9 38.51 3.37 -7.95
N LEU A 10 37.98 3.64 -9.14
CA LEU A 10 36.74 4.38 -9.31
C LEU A 10 35.59 3.51 -8.77
N ALA A 11 35.21 3.75 -7.52
CA ALA A 11 33.94 3.28 -6.98
C ALA A 11 32.81 3.98 -7.75
N THR A 12 32.24 3.29 -8.73
CA THR A 12 30.97 3.68 -9.34
C THR A 12 29.87 3.44 -8.31
N LEU A 13 29.52 4.50 -7.57
CA LEU A 13 28.28 4.54 -6.82
C LEU A 13 27.13 4.43 -7.82
N ALA A 14 26.57 3.24 -7.96
CA ALA A 14 25.27 3.05 -8.58
C ALA A 14 24.27 3.85 -7.74
N VAL A 15 23.88 5.02 -8.23
CA VAL A 15 22.74 5.77 -7.71
C VAL A 15 21.53 4.87 -7.95
N GLN A 16 21.10 4.15 -6.91
CA GLN A 16 19.80 3.50 -6.92
C GLN A 16 18.78 4.61 -7.10
N ALA A 17 18.10 4.62 -8.25
CA ALA A 17 17.06 5.57 -8.54
C ALA A 17 16.00 5.43 -7.44
N ALA A 18 15.91 6.44 -6.57
CA ALA A 18 14.73 6.61 -5.73
C ALA A 18 13.53 6.63 -6.68
N GLY A 19 12.50 5.83 -6.40
CA GLY A 19 11.28 5.84 -7.20
C GLY A 19 10.77 7.28 -7.32
N GLN A 20 10.86 7.84 -8.52
CA GLN A 20 10.57 9.25 -8.71
C GLN A 20 9.07 9.45 -8.61
N ALA A 21 8.63 10.20 -7.60
CA ALA A 21 7.24 10.62 -7.51
C ALA A 21 6.85 11.33 -8.82
N ILE A 22 5.78 10.86 -9.44
CA ILE A 22 5.29 11.34 -10.74
C ILE A 22 4.31 12.52 -10.59
N GLY A 23 3.82 12.74 -9.37
CA GLY A 23 2.86 13.79 -9.06
C GLY A 23 2.19 13.55 -7.72
N ASN A 24 1.12 14.31 -7.48
CA ASN A 24 0.30 14.19 -6.29
C ASN A 24 -1.15 13.94 -6.71
N TRP A 25 -1.77 12.92 -6.14
CA TRP A 25 -3.15 12.54 -6.40
C TRP A 25 -4.03 12.89 -5.22
N THR A 26 -5.31 13.15 -5.46
CA THR A 26 -6.29 13.53 -4.45
C THR A 26 -7.42 12.52 -4.39
N ILE A 27 -7.78 12.10 -3.17
CA ILE A 27 -9.09 11.52 -2.87
C ILE A 27 -9.99 12.58 -2.23
N TYR A 28 -11.22 12.71 -2.73
CA TYR A 28 -12.23 13.67 -2.27
C TYR A 28 -13.54 12.97 -1.88
N ARG A 29 -14.22 13.49 -0.84
CA ARG A 29 -15.50 12.98 -0.30
C ARG A 29 -15.50 11.48 -0.02
N PHE A 30 -14.43 10.99 0.58
CA PHE A 30 -14.36 9.59 0.95
C PHE A 30 -15.36 9.28 2.05
N SER A 31 -16.20 8.29 1.82
CA SER A 31 -17.22 7.86 2.76
C SER A 31 -17.40 6.35 2.68
N ARG A 32 -17.90 5.77 3.76
CA ARG A 32 -18.24 4.35 3.85
C ARG A 32 -19.61 4.20 4.46
N ASN A 33 -20.49 3.50 3.75
CA ASN A 33 -21.81 3.14 4.24
C ASN A 33 -21.91 1.61 4.33
N CYS A 34 -22.15 1.09 5.53
CA CYS A 34 -22.29 -0.34 5.77
C CYS A 34 -23.74 -0.64 6.15
N THR A 35 -24.28 -1.72 5.62
CA THR A 35 -25.60 -2.21 6.05
C THR A 35 -25.42 -2.95 7.35
N ASP A 36 -26.08 -2.49 8.41
CA ASP A 36 -26.18 -3.25 9.66
C ASP A 36 -26.83 -4.61 9.36
N ALA A 37 -26.29 -5.68 9.94
CA ALA A 37 -26.83 -7.02 9.78
C ALA A 37 -28.24 -7.09 10.38
N VAL A 38 -29.26 -6.92 9.54
CA VAL A 38 -30.64 -7.23 9.89
C VAL A 38 -30.85 -8.71 9.57
N GLU A 39 -31.21 -9.53 10.57
CA GLU A 39 -31.63 -10.92 10.37
C GLU A 39 -32.82 -11.00 9.38
N PRO A 40 -32.92 -12.02 8.50
CA PRO A 40 -32.23 -13.33 8.51
C PRO A 40 -30.98 -13.42 7.57
N PRO A 41 -30.20 -14.53 7.57
CA PRO A 41 -28.73 -14.49 7.69
C PRO A 41 -27.91 -14.60 6.39
N LYS A 42 -28.31 -13.96 5.29
CA LYS A 42 -27.57 -14.13 4.01
C LYS A 42 -26.98 -12.87 3.39
N ASP A 43 -27.45 -11.68 3.76
CA ASP A 43 -26.96 -10.42 3.20
C ASP A 43 -26.03 -9.66 4.17
N GLN A 44 -25.55 -10.36 5.19
CA GLN A 44 -24.92 -9.77 6.36
C GLN A 44 -23.47 -9.40 6.06
N ASN A 45 -23.15 -8.14 6.32
CA ASN A 45 -21.82 -7.52 6.30
C ASN A 45 -21.29 -7.10 4.91
N ARG A 46 -21.95 -6.08 4.37
CA ARG A 46 -21.56 -5.31 3.19
C ARG A 46 -21.20 -3.88 3.58
N CYS A 47 -20.09 -3.38 3.05
CA CYS A 47 -19.75 -1.97 3.05
C CYS A 47 -19.62 -1.44 1.63
N SER A 48 -20.16 -0.26 1.39
CA SER A 48 -20.01 0.50 0.16
C SER A 48 -19.10 1.68 0.42
N TYR A 49 -18.03 1.79 -0.35
CA TYR A 49 -17.08 2.88 -0.28
C TYR A 49 -17.30 3.79 -1.47
N HIS A 50 -17.39 5.09 -1.21
CA HIS A 50 -17.63 6.10 -2.24
C HIS A 50 -16.61 7.22 -2.09
N PHE A 51 -15.98 7.62 -3.19
CA PHE A 51 -15.04 8.72 -3.24
C PHE A 51 -14.81 9.21 -4.67
N PHE A 52 -14.09 10.32 -4.81
CA PHE A 52 -13.65 10.84 -6.09
C PHE A 52 -12.12 10.87 -6.16
N ILE A 53 -11.57 10.51 -7.32
CA ILE A 53 -10.13 10.43 -7.59
C ILE A 53 -9.74 11.57 -8.53
N SER A 54 -8.66 12.29 -8.20
CA SER A 54 -7.99 13.20 -9.11
C SER A 54 -6.50 12.90 -9.16
N GLU A 55 -5.90 12.87 -10.35
CA GLU A 55 -4.46 12.70 -10.53
C GLU A 55 -3.68 14.02 -10.36
N LYS A 56 -4.31 14.98 -9.69
CA LYS A 56 -3.79 16.31 -9.38
C LYS A 56 -4.20 16.71 -7.96
N PRO A 57 -3.51 17.68 -7.34
CA PRO A 57 -3.96 18.31 -6.10
C PRO A 57 -5.35 18.96 -6.23
N ALA A 58 -6.12 18.97 -5.13
CA ALA A 58 -7.37 19.71 -5.08
C ALA A 58 -7.17 21.19 -5.44
N GLY A 59 -8.02 21.72 -6.34
CA GLY A 59 -7.95 23.12 -6.79
C GLY A 59 -6.87 23.43 -7.82
N ALA A 60 -6.06 22.45 -8.23
CA ALA A 60 -5.09 22.66 -9.32
C ALA A 60 -5.80 22.90 -10.66
N PRO A 61 -5.24 23.74 -11.57
CA PRO A 61 -5.81 23.95 -12.90
C PRO A 61 -6.02 22.64 -13.67
N GLY A 62 -7.25 22.43 -14.12
CA GLY A 62 -7.65 21.22 -14.84
C GLY A 62 -7.59 19.95 -13.98
N ALA A 63 -7.76 20.06 -12.65
CA ALA A 63 -8.10 18.92 -11.82
C ALA A 63 -9.51 18.43 -12.17
N SER A 64 -9.61 17.19 -12.62
CA SER A 64 -10.88 16.48 -12.80
C SER A 64 -11.02 15.40 -11.74
N PHE A 65 -12.25 15.14 -11.33
CA PHE A 65 -12.59 14.17 -10.30
C PHE A 65 -13.42 13.06 -10.91
N GLN A 66 -12.85 11.85 -10.95
CA GLN A 66 -13.58 10.65 -11.38
C GLN A 66 -14.23 10.00 -10.17
N GLN A 67 -15.52 9.70 -10.26
CA GLN A 67 -16.23 9.00 -9.20
C GLN A 67 -15.75 7.54 -9.14
N CYS A 68 -15.53 7.04 -7.93
CA CYS A 68 -15.31 5.63 -7.67
C CYS A 68 -16.28 5.14 -6.61
N THR A 69 -16.92 4.01 -6.87
CA THR A 69 -17.72 3.29 -5.89
C THR A 69 -17.29 1.84 -5.91
N ILE A 70 -17.13 1.24 -4.74
CA ILE A 70 -16.84 -0.19 -4.62
C ILE A 70 -17.72 -0.80 -3.53
N HIS A 71 -18.08 -2.07 -3.71
CA HIS A 71 -18.79 -2.85 -2.71
C HIS A 71 -17.90 -3.97 -2.19
N VAL A 72 -17.80 -4.05 -0.87
CA VAL A 72 -17.04 -5.07 -0.15
C VAL A 72 -18.01 -5.90 0.67
N TYR A 73 -17.93 -7.20 0.50
CA TYR A 73 -18.77 -8.17 1.19
C TYR A 73 -17.88 -9.14 1.94
N SER A 74 -18.23 -9.46 3.18
CA SER A 74 -17.55 -10.53 3.92
C SER A 74 -18.48 -11.36 4.77
N ASP A 75 -18.30 -12.68 4.71
CA ASP A 75 -18.96 -13.68 5.55
C ASP A 75 -18.11 -14.09 6.77
N TRP A 76 -17.00 -13.38 7.05
CA TRP A 76 -16.03 -13.75 8.09
C TRP A 76 -15.83 -12.67 9.15
N LEU A 77 -15.20 -11.56 8.78
CA LEU A 77 -14.95 -10.40 9.65
C LEU A 77 -15.81 -9.24 9.17
N PRO A 78 -16.14 -8.26 10.02
CA PRO A 78 -16.79 -7.04 9.56
C PRO A 78 -16.11 -6.50 8.29
N ALA A 79 -16.89 -6.11 7.27
CA ALA A 79 -16.41 -5.66 5.98
C ALA A 79 -15.63 -4.36 6.09
N THR A 80 -15.79 -3.67 7.23
CA THR A 80 -14.95 -2.55 7.68
C THR A 80 -13.52 -2.96 8.00
N GLN A 81 -13.29 -4.22 8.38
CA GLN A 81 -12.01 -4.76 8.88
C GLN A 81 -11.31 -5.70 7.89
N ILE A 82 -11.89 -5.90 6.71
CA ILE A 82 -11.34 -6.83 5.73
C ILE A 82 -10.62 -6.06 4.62
N PRO A 83 -9.36 -6.38 4.31
CA PRO A 83 -8.69 -5.76 3.16
C PRO A 83 -9.24 -6.29 1.82
N TRP A 84 -9.16 -5.50 0.76
CA TRP A 84 -9.56 -5.90 -0.61
C TRP A 84 -8.48 -5.55 -1.62
N VAL A 85 -8.57 -6.12 -2.83
CA VAL A 85 -7.49 -5.97 -3.81
C VAL A 85 -8.00 -5.92 -5.24
N ALA A 86 -7.42 -5.01 -6.02
CA ALA A 86 -7.72 -4.79 -7.44
C ALA A 86 -9.23 -4.74 -7.76
N VAL A 87 -9.98 -4.01 -6.94
CA VAL A 87 -11.42 -3.83 -7.13
C VAL A 87 -11.62 -2.68 -8.11
N ALA A 88 -12.23 -2.97 -9.25
CA ALA A 88 -12.57 -1.94 -10.23
C ALA A 88 -13.59 -0.95 -9.65
N CYS A 89 -13.41 0.33 -9.95
CA CYS A 89 -14.42 1.34 -9.64
C CYS A 89 -15.69 1.08 -10.45
N LEU A 90 -16.84 1.14 -9.78
CA LEU A 90 -18.17 1.11 -10.38
C LEU A 90 -18.49 2.46 -10.99
N GLU A 91 -17.82 2.75 -12.10
CA GLU A 91 -18.12 3.87 -12.96
C GLU A 91 -19.23 3.47 -13.95
N ASN A 92 -19.94 4.45 -14.52
CA ASN A 92 -20.93 4.21 -15.58
C ASN A 92 -20.28 3.82 -16.93
N THR A 93 -19.13 3.15 -16.89
CA THR A 93 -18.32 2.77 -18.05
C THR A 93 -18.04 1.27 -18.03
N GLU A 94 -17.93 0.66 -19.21
CA GLU A 94 -17.67 -0.79 -19.34
C GLU A 94 -16.27 -1.18 -18.84
N VAL A 95 -15.32 -0.25 -18.87
CA VAL A 95 -13.96 -0.42 -18.37
C VAL A 95 -13.68 0.64 -17.33
N SER A 96 -13.28 0.22 -16.13
CA SER A 96 -12.84 1.13 -15.08
C SER A 96 -11.45 1.65 -15.38
N LYS A 97 -11.23 2.96 -15.24
CA LYS A 97 -9.89 3.55 -15.29
C LYS A 97 -9.04 3.13 -14.09
N TYR A 98 -9.69 2.89 -12.96
CA TYR A 98 -9.03 2.68 -11.69
C TYR A 98 -9.29 1.28 -11.10
N ALA A 99 -8.27 0.74 -10.45
CA ALA A 99 -8.39 -0.38 -9.54
C ALA A 99 -8.01 0.08 -8.12
N VAL A 100 -8.73 -0.43 -7.14
CA VAL A 100 -8.62 -0.01 -5.74
C VAL A 100 -8.33 -1.21 -4.86
N SER A 101 -7.33 -1.06 -4.00
CA SER A 101 -6.95 -2.05 -3.00
C SER A 101 -6.97 -1.41 -1.61
N SER A 102 -7.05 -2.21 -0.56
CA SER A 102 -6.94 -1.71 0.81
C SER A 102 -6.11 -2.61 1.72
N GLY A 103 -5.65 -1.99 2.80
CA GLY A 103 -5.08 -2.62 3.99
C GLY A 103 -5.88 -2.21 5.23
N TRP A 104 -5.93 -3.06 6.25
CA TRP A 104 -6.54 -2.73 7.54
C TRP A 104 -5.69 -3.26 8.70
N ASN A 105 -5.69 -2.52 9.82
CA ASN A 105 -5.06 -2.97 11.05
C ASN A 105 -6.02 -2.93 12.25
N SER A 106 -5.61 -3.60 13.32
CA SER A 106 -6.42 -3.74 14.55
C SER A 106 -6.69 -2.44 15.33
N ASN A 107 -6.10 -1.30 14.95
CA ASN A 107 -6.44 0.01 15.52
C ASN A 107 -7.60 0.70 14.83
N GLY A 108 -8.08 0.13 13.72
CA GLY A 108 -8.96 0.87 12.85
C GLY A 108 -8.20 1.94 12.07
N PHE A 109 -7.04 1.60 11.51
CA PHE A 109 -6.45 2.37 10.41
C PHE A 109 -6.67 1.62 9.09
N ILE A 110 -7.17 2.33 8.09
CA ILE A 110 -7.38 1.82 6.73
C ILE A 110 -6.45 2.53 5.75
N THR A 111 -5.77 1.74 4.92
CA THR A 111 -5.05 2.25 3.74
C THR A 111 -5.89 1.97 2.51
N VAL A 112 -6.01 2.94 1.61
CA VAL A 112 -6.60 2.79 0.28
C VAL A 112 -5.51 3.04 -0.75
N ASN A 113 -5.20 2.05 -1.59
CA ASN A 113 -4.35 2.20 -2.76
C ASN A 113 -5.23 2.38 -3.99
N VAL A 114 -4.97 3.43 -4.77
CA VAL A 114 -5.66 3.69 -6.04
C VAL A 114 -4.64 3.57 -7.16
N MET A 115 -4.97 2.77 -8.17
CA MET A 115 -4.13 2.53 -9.33
C MET A 115 -4.85 2.94 -10.61
N ASN A 116 -4.21 3.73 -11.45
CA ASN A 116 -4.64 3.95 -12.83
C ASN A 116 -4.12 2.79 -13.70
N LEU A 117 -5.05 2.05 -14.30
CA LEU A 117 -4.77 0.86 -15.09
C LEU A 117 -4.13 1.17 -16.46
N PHE A 118 -4.27 2.40 -16.96
CA PHE A 118 -3.71 2.81 -18.25
C PHE A 118 -2.32 3.42 -18.13
N THR A 119 -2.12 4.29 -17.14
CA THR A 119 -0.81 4.93 -16.94
C THR A 119 0.12 4.06 -16.12
N LEU A 120 -0.41 3.04 -15.44
CA LEU A 120 0.31 2.20 -14.51
C LEU A 120 0.94 3.11 -13.46
N GLU A 121 0.09 3.73 -12.65
CA GLU A 121 0.47 4.70 -11.62
C GLU A 121 -0.40 4.49 -10.40
N ASN A 122 0.14 4.68 -9.19
CA ASN A 122 -0.63 4.50 -7.97
C ASN A 122 -0.29 5.48 -6.86
N ALA A 123 -1.26 5.73 -5.99
CA ALA A 123 -1.15 6.56 -4.79
C ALA A 123 -1.80 5.87 -3.59
N TYR A 124 -1.35 6.21 -2.38
CA TYR A 124 -1.77 5.58 -1.13
C TYR A 124 -2.38 6.61 -0.20
N PHE A 125 -3.54 6.29 0.38
CA PHE A 125 -4.29 7.20 1.23
C PHE A 125 -4.67 6.50 2.53
N GLY A 126 -4.21 7.01 3.67
CA GLY A 126 -4.52 6.46 4.99
C GLY A 126 -5.67 7.20 5.68
N TYR A 127 -6.57 6.49 6.37
CA TYR A 127 -7.68 7.07 7.15
C TYR A 127 -7.91 6.32 8.45
N ASP A 128 -8.50 7.00 9.43
CA ASP A 128 -9.01 6.34 10.63
C ASP A 128 -10.40 5.76 10.34
N ASP A 129 -10.60 4.52 10.76
CA ASP A 129 -11.83 3.74 10.56
C ASP A 129 -13.04 4.40 11.22
N LYS A 130 -12.82 5.01 12.38
CA LYS A 130 -13.84 5.74 13.15
C LYS A 130 -14.40 6.94 12.39
N ASP A 131 -13.60 7.57 11.54
CA ASP A 131 -14.02 8.76 10.77
C ASP A 131 -14.94 8.36 9.59
N LEU A 132 -14.94 7.09 9.21
CA LEU A 132 -15.73 6.51 8.13
C LEU A 132 -17.02 5.85 8.62
N VAL A 133 -17.36 5.96 9.91
CA VAL A 133 -18.59 5.38 10.48
C VAL A 133 -19.80 6.25 10.13
N GLY A 134 -20.93 5.62 9.80
CA GLY A 134 -22.20 6.31 9.58
C GLY A 134 -22.35 7.01 8.23
N GLY A 135 -21.48 6.72 7.25
CA GLY A 135 -21.59 7.30 5.91
C GLY A 135 -21.13 8.76 5.80
N ALA A 136 -20.54 9.32 6.86
CA ALA A 136 -19.98 10.66 6.81
C ALA A 136 -18.82 10.74 5.80
N GLU A 137 -18.69 11.90 5.17
CA GLU A 137 -17.57 12.20 4.29
C GLU A 137 -16.40 12.74 5.10
N VAL A 138 -15.22 12.17 4.87
CA VAL A 138 -13.98 12.66 5.48
C VAL A 138 -13.31 13.70 4.61
N ALA A 139 -12.40 14.46 5.22
CA ALA A 139 -11.62 15.48 4.53
C ALA A 139 -10.83 14.90 3.35
N SER A 140 -10.66 15.71 2.31
CA SER A 140 -9.85 15.35 1.15
C SER A 140 -8.39 15.16 1.52
N LYS A 141 -7.74 14.18 0.90
CA LYS A 141 -6.30 13.93 1.06
C LYS A 141 -5.58 14.01 -0.27
N THR A 142 -4.43 14.66 -0.28
CA THR A 142 -3.53 14.75 -1.43
C THR A 142 -2.23 14.05 -1.08
N GLU A 143 -1.86 13.02 -1.84
CA GLU A 143 -0.74 12.14 -1.54
C GLU A 143 0.15 11.94 -2.77
N ARG A 144 1.42 11.60 -2.55
CA ARG A 144 2.36 11.32 -3.64
C ARG A 144 1.92 10.10 -4.45
N ALA A 145 2.06 10.20 -5.76
CA ALA A 145 1.84 9.11 -6.70
C ALA A 145 3.16 8.64 -7.31
N TYR A 146 3.18 7.36 -7.69
CA TYR A 146 4.35 6.65 -8.20
C TYR A 146 3.97 5.85 -9.44
N LYS A 147 4.91 5.56 -10.34
CA LYS A 147 4.63 4.60 -11.41
C LYS A 147 4.51 3.19 -10.83
N PHE A 148 3.46 2.48 -11.20
CA PHE A 148 3.43 1.02 -11.18
C PHE A 148 4.54 0.49 -12.09
N GLY A 149 5.21 -0.58 -11.66
CA GLY A 149 6.39 -1.05 -12.36
C GLY A 149 7.63 -0.16 -12.23
N THR A 150 7.63 0.91 -11.40
CA THR A 150 8.90 1.49 -10.88
C THR A 150 9.79 0.39 -10.23
N PHE A 151 9.16 -0.74 -9.90
CA PHE A 151 9.68 -1.93 -9.25
C PHE A 151 9.89 -3.13 -10.23
N GLU A 152 9.88 -2.95 -11.56
CA GLU A 152 9.94 -4.04 -12.58
C GLU A 152 11.02 -3.83 -13.67
N PRO A 153 11.61 -4.91 -14.24
CA PRO A 153 12.02 -4.95 -15.63
C PRO A 153 10.87 -5.47 -16.51
N LEU A 154 10.29 -4.58 -17.33
CA LEU A 154 9.32 -4.94 -18.38
C LEU A 154 9.91 -6.03 -19.29
N HIS A 155 9.37 -7.25 -19.24
CA HIS A 155 9.65 -8.24 -20.28
C HIS A 155 8.58 -8.15 -21.38
N PRO A 156 8.98 -8.02 -22.65
CA PRO A 156 8.07 -7.97 -23.77
C PRO A 156 7.55 -9.38 -24.04
N GLY A 157 6.36 -9.71 -23.55
CA GLY A 157 5.87 -11.07 -23.69
C GLY A 157 4.49 -11.33 -23.11
N GLY A 158 3.48 -10.69 -23.69
CA GLY A 158 2.20 -11.36 -23.94
C GLY A 158 1.20 -11.50 -22.79
N GLY A 159 0.18 -10.65 -22.82
CA GLY A 159 -1.21 -11.11 -22.61
C GLY A 159 -1.73 -11.15 -21.18
N GLU A 160 -1.63 -10.05 -20.41
CA GLU A 160 -2.18 -9.98 -19.05
C GLU A 160 -3.15 -8.81 -18.80
N LEU A 161 -3.48 -8.03 -19.84
CA LEU A 161 -4.49 -6.96 -19.74
C LEU A 161 -5.92 -7.53 -19.55
N SER A 162 -6.23 -8.71 -20.11
CA SER A 162 -7.61 -9.25 -20.07
C SER A 162 -8.04 -9.85 -18.72
N ARG A 163 -7.12 -10.11 -17.79
CA ARG A 163 -7.44 -10.64 -16.45
C ARG A 163 -7.72 -9.58 -15.39
N LEU A 164 -7.22 -8.36 -15.58
CA LEU A 164 -7.54 -7.21 -14.73
C LEU A 164 -8.92 -6.64 -15.07
N GLU A 165 -9.31 -6.66 -16.35
CA GLU A 165 -10.62 -6.19 -16.83
C GLU A 165 -11.79 -7.08 -16.38
N GLN A 166 -11.54 -8.35 -16.00
CA GLN A 166 -12.57 -9.31 -15.62
C GLN A 166 -12.56 -9.65 -14.12
N ARG A 167 -12.30 -8.67 -13.26
CA ARG A 167 -12.55 -8.81 -11.81
C ARG A 167 -13.85 -8.11 -11.47
N ARG A 168 -14.82 -8.90 -10.99
CA ARG A 168 -16.18 -8.49 -10.63
C ARG A 168 -16.18 -7.15 -9.89
N SER A 169 -17.20 -6.36 -10.20
CA SER A 169 -17.74 -5.17 -9.53
C SER A 169 -17.82 -5.21 -7.98
N GLU A 170 -17.51 -6.34 -7.36
CA GLU A 170 -17.70 -6.61 -5.94
C GLU A 170 -16.50 -7.40 -5.39
N ALA A 171 -15.92 -6.89 -4.30
CA ALA A 171 -14.94 -7.64 -3.52
C ALA A 171 -15.68 -8.60 -2.60
N LEU A 172 -15.92 -9.83 -3.06
CA LEU A 172 -16.37 -10.91 -2.19
C LEU A 172 -15.16 -11.47 -1.44
N VAL A 173 -15.21 -11.44 -0.11
CA VAL A 173 -14.19 -12.05 0.75
C VAL A 173 -14.84 -13.16 1.57
N GLN A 174 -14.57 -14.41 1.16
CA GLN A 174 -15.11 -15.61 1.78
C GLN A 174 -14.24 -16.13 2.92
N ARG A 175 -14.87 -16.71 3.94
CA ARG A 175 -14.25 -17.42 5.06
C ARG A 175 -13.58 -18.70 4.56
N ARG A 176 -12.25 -18.78 4.69
CA ARG A 176 -11.50 -20.04 4.58
C ARG A 176 -10.37 -20.07 5.60
N ASP A 177 -10.52 -20.92 6.61
CA ASP A 177 -9.57 -21.32 7.66
C ASP A 177 -8.73 -20.22 8.36
N ASP A 178 -8.27 -20.51 9.59
CA ASP A 178 -7.53 -19.53 10.42
C ASP A 178 -6.16 -19.12 9.84
N CYS A 179 -5.71 -19.78 8.77
CA CYS A 179 -4.66 -19.28 7.89
C CYS A 179 -5.15 -19.33 6.45
N ASP A 180 -5.05 -18.19 5.75
CA ASP A 180 -5.46 -18.06 4.35
C ASP A 180 -4.26 -17.54 3.54
N GLU A 181 -3.93 -18.25 2.46
CA GLU A 181 -2.85 -17.91 1.53
C GLU A 181 -3.15 -16.63 0.72
N ALA A 182 -4.36 -16.10 0.79
CA ALA A 182 -4.71 -14.82 0.19
C ALA A 182 -4.22 -13.61 0.99
N TRP A 183 -3.60 -13.80 2.16
CA TRP A 183 -3.22 -12.70 3.05
C TRP A 183 -1.77 -12.76 3.48
N TRP A 184 -1.21 -11.57 3.58
CA TRP A 184 0.00 -11.31 4.35
C TRP A 184 -0.35 -10.65 5.66
N VAL A 185 0.25 -11.19 6.72
CA VAL A 185 0.16 -10.64 8.05
C VAL A 185 1.56 -10.21 8.47
N VAL A 186 1.71 -8.92 8.74
CA VAL A 186 2.93 -8.38 9.32
C VAL A 186 2.77 -8.36 10.83
N LYS A 187 3.73 -8.99 11.52
CA LYS A 187 3.79 -9.07 12.98
C LYS A 187 5.09 -8.49 13.50
N LYS A 188 5.04 -7.99 14.74
CA LYS A 188 6.21 -7.51 15.49
C LYS A 188 7.01 -6.46 14.70
N LEU A 189 6.32 -5.57 14.00
CA LEU A 189 6.98 -4.50 13.25
C LEU A 189 7.73 -3.60 14.23
N GLN A 190 9.03 -3.44 14.03
CA GLN A 190 9.85 -2.48 14.73
C GLN A 190 10.42 -1.51 13.70
N ARG A 191 10.33 -0.21 14.01
CA ARG A 191 10.90 0.85 13.19
C ARG A 191 11.69 1.76 14.12
N ARG A 192 12.97 1.94 13.83
CA ARG A 192 13.90 2.77 14.60
C ARG A 192 14.65 3.67 13.65
N ILE A 193 14.89 4.90 14.07
CA ILE A 193 15.83 5.78 13.37
C ILE A 193 17.13 5.77 14.17
N ASP A 194 18.24 5.47 13.51
CA ASP A 194 19.55 5.48 14.16
C ASP A 194 20.13 6.91 14.25
N MET A 195 21.31 7.04 14.86
CA MET A 195 21.96 8.35 15.04
C MET A 195 22.41 8.99 13.71
N SER A 196 22.49 8.20 12.64
CA SER A 196 22.88 8.64 11.30
C SER A 196 21.67 8.98 10.44
N ASN A 197 20.45 8.97 11.01
CA ASN A 197 19.19 9.21 10.32
C ASN A 197 18.82 8.10 9.31
N HIS A 198 19.28 6.87 9.53
CA HIS A 198 18.84 5.70 8.77
C HIS A 198 17.61 5.06 9.43
N VAL A 199 16.67 4.58 8.61
CA VAL A 199 15.56 3.74 9.05
C VAL A 199 16.05 2.31 9.20
N LYS A 200 15.99 1.79 10.42
CA LYS A 200 16.12 0.37 10.73
C LYS A 200 14.73 -0.23 10.97
N MET A 201 14.34 -1.17 10.12
CA MET A 201 13.04 -1.83 10.20
C MET A 201 13.22 -3.34 10.38
N TRP A 202 12.36 -3.95 11.21
CA TRP A 202 12.31 -5.39 11.41
C TRP A 202 10.88 -5.87 11.55
N PHE A 203 10.52 -6.99 10.92
CA PHE A 203 9.23 -7.62 11.12
C PHE A 203 9.23 -9.11 10.76
N VAL A 204 8.15 -9.79 11.14
CA VAL A 204 7.83 -11.16 10.72
C VAL A 204 6.64 -11.12 9.77
N LEU A 205 6.81 -11.68 8.59
CA LEU A 205 5.79 -11.87 7.57
C LEU A 205 5.25 -13.30 7.66
N GLN A 206 3.94 -13.43 7.85
CA GLN A 206 3.25 -14.71 7.88
C GLN A 206 2.28 -14.83 6.72
N ARG A 207 2.21 -16.03 6.15
CA ARG A 207 1.26 -16.46 5.12
C ARG A 207 1.00 -17.95 5.28
N CYS A 208 -0.25 -18.38 5.12
CA CYS A 208 -0.59 -19.79 5.20
C CYS A 208 0.21 -20.62 4.18
N GLY A 209 0.64 -21.82 4.58
CA GLY A 209 1.45 -22.71 3.74
C GLY A 209 2.91 -22.25 3.55
N MET A 210 3.30 -21.09 4.10
CA MET A 210 4.69 -20.61 4.06
C MET A 210 5.29 -20.60 5.46
N LYS A 211 6.59 -20.90 5.55
CA LYS A 211 7.35 -20.65 6.77
C LYS A 211 7.43 -19.14 6.99
N ASP A 212 7.26 -18.71 8.23
CA ASP A 212 7.48 -17.32 8.65
C ASP A 212 8.75 -16.74 8.03
N ALA A 213 8.58 -15.68 7.25
CA ALA A 213 9.68 -14.95 6.65
C ALA A 213 10.01 -13.76 7.56
N ARG A 214 11.27 -13.63 7.95
CA ARG A 214 11.75 -12.44 8.65
C ARG A 214 12.19 -11.42 7.61
N CYS A 215 11.99 -10.14 7.87
CA CYS A 215 12.65 -9.07 7.14
C CYS A 215 13.43 -8.21 8.13
N ASP A 216 14.72 -8.02 7.87
CA ASP A 216 15.53 -6.97 8.48
C ASP A 216 15.90 -5.98 7.36
N LEU A 217 15.81 -4.68 7.63
CA LEU A 217 16.11 -3.63 6.67
C LEU A 217 16.84 -2.47 7.36
N LEU A 218 17.89 -1.96 6.71
CA LEU A 218 18.53 -0.68 7.04
C LEU A 218 18.55 0.19 5.77
N THR A 219 17.96 1.38 5.84
CA THR A 219 17.85 2.23 4.66
C THR A 219 17.78 3.72 4.95
N GLU A 220 17.92 4.52 3.91
CA GLU A 220 17.80 5.97 3.92
C GLU A 220 16.39 6.38 3.46
N GLY A 221 15.87 7.46 4.02
CA GLY A 221 14.69 8.12 3.50
C GLY A 221 14.94 8.75 2.12
N ALA A 222 13.88 8.95 1.35
CA ALA A 222 13.91 9.51 0.00
C ALA A 222 14.52 10.91 -0.06
N ASN A 223 14.41 11.67 1.03
CA ASN A 223 14.92 13.03 1.21
C ASN A 223 16.09 13.08 2.21
N PHE A 224 16.79 11.96 2.42
CA PHE A 224 17.95 11.88 3.33
C PHE A 224 18.99 12.99 3.08
N THR A 225 19.32 13.26 1.81
CA THR A 225 20.27 14.30 1.41
C THR A 225 19.80 15.72 1.69
N ARG A 226 18.49 15.91 1.91
CA ARG A 226 17.88 17.19 2.30
C ARG A 226 17.80 17.37 3.81
N GLY A 227 18.31 16.42 4.59
CA GLY A 227 18.31 16.45 6.05
C GLY A 227 16.93 16.29 6.67
N ILE A 228 15.96 15.72 5.94
CA ILE A 228 14.65 15.40 6.49
C ILE A 228 14.81 14.26 7.50
N ASP A 229 14.19 14.39 8.68
CA ASP A 229 14.14 13.32 9.67
C ASP A 229 13.48 12.08 9.04
N ALA A 230 14.18 10.95 9.06
CA ALA A 230 13.72 9.72 8.46
C ALA A 230 12.46 9.15 9.13
N ARG A 231 12.07 9.64 10.32
CA ARG A 231 10.76 9.39 10.94
C ARG A 231 9.61 9.90 10.09
N LEU A 232 9.84 11.01 9.40
CA LEU A 232 8.85 11.76 8.63
C LEU A 232 9.01 11.59 7.12
N ASP A 233 9.87 10.65 6.71
CA ASP A 233 10.24 10.45 5.31
C ASP A 233 9.79 9.08 4.81
N ASP A 234 9.72 8.99 3.49
CA ASP A 234 9.33 7.80 2.76
C ASP A 234 10.59 7.06 2.32
N PHE A 235 10.49 5.77 2.04
CA PHE A 235 11.53 5.08 1.28
C PHE A 235 10.89 4.04 0.38
N HIS A 236 11.59 3.68 -0.69
CA HIS A 236 11.01 2.85 -1.73
C HIS A 236 12.00 1.77 -2.17
N ASP A 237 11.43 0.63 -2.54
CA ASP A 237 12.10 -0.52 -3.15
C ASP A 237 13.33 -1.03 -2.40
N LYS A 238 13.21 -1.19 -1.09
CA LYS A 238 14.34 -1.62 -0.26
C LYS A 238 14.27 -3.12 0.00
N PRO A 239 15.24 -3.92 -0.49
CA PRO A 239 15.24 -5.35 -0.26
C PRO A 239 15.53 -5.64 1.21
N CYS A 240 14.90 -6.68 1.75
CA CYS A 240 15.28 -7.20 3.05
C CYS A 240 16.73 -7.74 3.01
N ASP A 241 17.46 -7.57 4.10
CA ASP A 241 18.84 -8.02 4.23
C ASP A 241 18.96 -9.54 4.13
N ASN A 242 18.00 -10.23 4.73
CA ASN A 242 17.95 -11.69 4.84
C ASN A 242 17.07 -12.38 3.77
N ASN A 243 16.37 -11.61 2.93
CA ASN A 243 15.63 -12.13 1.77
C ASN A 243 15.60 -11.09 0.65
N LYS A 244 16.42 -11.29 -0.38
CA LYS A 244 16.52 -10.34 -1.51
C LYS A 244 15.35 -10.37 -2.47
N ASP A 245 14.48 -11.38 -2.38
CA ASP A 245 13.23 -11.42 -3.16
C ASP A 245 12.13 -10.58 -2.51
N LEU A 246 12.26 -10.25 -1.21
CA LEU A 246 11.29 -9.47 -0.45
C LEU A 246 11.70 -7.99 -0.43
N HIS A 247 10.90 -7.14 -1.06
CA HIS A 247 11.13 -5.71 -1.20
C HIS A 247 10.09 -4.90 -0.47
N ILE A 248 10.53 -3.83 0.20
CA ILE A 248 9.72 -3.02 1.11
C ILE A 248 9.74 -1.56 0.67
N SER A 249 8.55 -0.97 0.61
CA SER A 249 8.37 0.48 0.49
C SER A 249 7.55 0.99 1.67
N TRP A 250 7.84 2.20 2.10
CA TRP A 250 7.19 2.89 3.21
C TRP A 250 6.78 4.30 2.81
N GLY A 251 5.52 4.65 3.07
CA GLY A 251 5.02 6.02 3.00
C GLY A 251 4.64 6.51 4.39
N TYR A 252 5.04 7.73 4.74
CA TYR A 252 4.67 8.42 5.97
C TYR A 252 3.58 9.47 5.73
N LYS A 253 2.68 9.57 6.70
CA LYS A 253 1.51 10.43 6.64
C LYS A 253 1.40 11.29 7.92
N ALA A 254 1.64 12.59 7.78
CA ALA A 254 1.87 13.49 8.91
C ALA A 254 0.64 13.81 9.77
N ASP A 255 -0.55 13.84 9.19
CA ASP A 255 -1.81 14.20 9.86
C ASP A 255 -2.30 13.16 10.88
N THR A 256 -2.01 11.87 10.62
CA THR A 256 -2.39 10.74 11.49
C THR A 256 -1.19 10.04 12.11
N ASP A 257 0.02 10.60 11.95
CA ASP A 257 1.27 9.87 12.21
C ASP A 257 1.24 8.45 11.58
N GLY A 258 0.71 8.36 10.36
CA GLY A 258 0.43 7.12 9.68
C GLY A 258 1.63 6.59 8.90
N GLY A 259 1.70 5.28 8.75
CA GLY A 259 2.67 4.57 7.92
C GLY A 259 1.98 3.57 7.00
N VAL A 260 2.31 3.60 5.72
CA VAL A 260 1.84 2.63 4.74
C VAL A 260 3.03 1.82 4.26
N MET A 261 2.97 0.50 4.42
CA MET A 261 3.96 -0.41 3.86
C MET A 261 3.41 -1.13 2.64
N THR A 262 4.20 -1.16 1.58
CA THR A 262 4.01 -2.09 0.47
C THR A 262 5.06 -3.17 0.59
N ILE A 263 4.62 -4.43 0.54
CA ILE A 263 5.49 -5.59 0.50
C ILE A 263 5.37 -6.20 -0.89
N GLU A 264 6.51 -6.58 -1.46
CA GLU A 264 6.61 -7.26 -2.75
C GLU A 264 7.51 -8.49 -2.60
N ASP A 265 7.00 -9.67 -2.96
CA ASP A 265 7.76 -10.90 -3.12
C ASP A 265 7.95 -11.13 -4.62
N ARG A 266 9.14 -10.76 -5.11
CA ARG A 266 9.50 -10.81 -6.53
C ARG A 266 9.64 -12.23 -7.06
N LYS A 267 9.90 -13.19 -6.18
CA LYS A 267 10.01 -14.61 -6.55
C LYS A 267 8.62 -15.20 -6.79
N MET A 268 7.68 -14.88 -5.92
CA MET A 268 6.29 -15.34 -6.05
C MET A 268 5.45 -14.44 -6.96
N ARG A 269 5.94 -13.25 -7.28
CA ARG A 269 5.20 -12.18 -7.96
C ARG A 269 3.94 -11.80 -7.21
N LEU A 270 4.08 -11.60 -5.91
CA LEU A 270 2.98 -11.29 -4.99
C LEU A 270 3.23 -9.99 -4.25
N ARG A 271 2.20 -9.16 -4.11
CA ARG A 271 2.29 -7.93 -3.32
C ARG A 271 1.11 -7.75 -2.41
N ALA A 272 1.30 -6.98 -1.34
CA ALA A 272 0.23 -6.57 -0.45
C ALA A 272 0.49 -5.17 0.14
N PHE A 273 -0.60 -4.52 0.55
CA PHE A 273 -0.57 -3.18 1.15
C PHE A 273 -1.02 -3.26 2.60
N LEU A 274 -0.27 -2.65 3.50
CA LEU A 274 -0.50 -2.68 4.93
C LEU A 274 -0.36 -1.27 5.50
N GLY A 275 -1.12 -0.96 6.55
CA GLY A 275 -1.18 0.37 7.14
C GLY A 275 -1.08 0.35 8.65
N TRP A 276 -0.48 1.40 9.21
CA TRP A 276 -0.44 1.70 10.63
C TRP A 276 -0.68 3.19 10.87
N ASP A 277 -1.19 3.49 12.04
CA ASP A 277 -1.29 4.78 12.69
C ASP A 277 -0.23 4.89 13.80
N HIS A 278 0.06 6.11 14.25
CA HIS A 278 0.95 6.36 15.39
C HIS A 278 2.34 5.69 15.26
N VAL A 279 2.91 5.69 14.06
CA VAL A 279 4.14 4.95 13.72
C VAL A 279 5.42 5.54 14.31
N ASN A 280 5.35 6.74 14.88
CA ASN A 280 6.45 7.40 15.57
C ASN A 280 6.27 7.43 17.09
N ASP A 281 5.11 7.04 17.63
CA ASP A 281 4.84 7.00 19.07
C ASP A 281 5.59 5.86 19.78
N GLN A 282 5.93 4.79 19.06
CA GLN A 282 6.54 3.59 19.63
C GLN A 282 7.62 2.99 18.73
N ILE A 283 8.67 2.44 19.35
CA ILE A 283 9.74 1.70 18.66
C ILE A 283 9.22 0.36 18.09
N THR A 284 8.33 -0.29 18.84
CA THR A 284 7.66 -1.51 18.40
C THR A 284 6.22 -1.16 18.09
N ILE A 285 5.84 -1.33 16.84
CA ILE A 285 4.46 -1.29 16.40
C ILE A 285 3.92 -2.70 16.66
N GLU A 286 3.44 -2.93 17.88
CA GLU A 286 3.03 -4.27 18.37
C GLU A 286 1.87 -4.87 17.56
N LYS A 287 1.18 -4.04 16.78
CA LYS A 287 -0.12 -4.34 16.22
C LYS A 287 0.00 -4.94 14.83
N GLU A 288 -0.68 -6.06 14.66
CA GLU A 288 -0.72 -6.78 13.39
C GLU A 288 -1.49 -5.96 12.35
N ALA A 289 -0.95 -5.90 11.14
CA ALA A 289 -1.67 -5.41 9.97
C ALA A 289 -1.85 -6.54 8.97
N ARG A 290 -2.94 -6.48 8.22
CA ARG A 290 -3.27 -7.46 7.18
C ARG A 290 -3.40 -6.76 5.83
N GLY A 291 -2.82 -7.37 4.82
CA GLY A 291 -2.97 -6.97 3.42
C GLY A 291 -3.39 -8.17 2.58
N LYS A 292 -4.37 -7.96 1.71
CA LYS A 292 -4.74 -8.99 0.73
C LYS A 292 -3.65 -9.06 -0.33
N VAL A 293 -3.23 -10.27 -0.66
CA VAL A 293 -2.19 -10.53 -1.65
C VAL A 293 -2.81 -10.47 -3.04
N GLU A 294 -2.11 -9.81 -3.96
CA GLU A 294 -2.38 -9.92 -5.39
C GLU A 294 -1.12 -10.35 -6.15
N ALA A 295 -1.36 -11.06 -7.24
CA ALA A 295 -0.35 -11.26 -8.27
C ALA A 295 -0.07 -9.93 -8.97
N TYR A 296 1.18 -9.70 -9.35
CA TYR A 296 1.60 -8.56 -10.14
C TYR A 296 2.60 -8.96 -11.22
#